data_AF-A0A970N246-F1
#
_entry.id   AF-A0A970N246-F1
#
_cell.length_a   1.000
_cell.length_b   1.000
_cell.length_c   1.000
_cell.angle_alpha   90.00
_cell.angle_beta   90.00
_cell.angle_gamma   90.00
#
_symmetry.space_group_name_H-M   'P 1'
#
loop_
_entity.id
_entity.type
_entity.pdbx_description
1 polymer ?
#
loop_
_entity_poly.entity_id
_entity_poly.type
_entity_poly.pdbx_seq_one_letter_code
_entity_poly.pdbx_strand_id
1 'polypeptide(L)'
;AAWGSEMNAASSIYLFKFWGKVVEIDNDYFTLDDGSGMPIKVRAPGYKSKIATGDFAAARGILTIAGLERTIMSQVDSITKY
;
A
#
# COMPACT_ATOMS: atom_id res chain seq x y z
N ALA A 1 34.76 20.90 -23.27
CA ALA A 1 33.46 20.95 -22.60
C ALA A 1 32.99 19.51 -22.39
N ALA A 2 32.79 19.09 -21.13
CA ALA A 2 32.21 17.78 -20.83
C ALA A 2 30.69 17.93 -20.88
N TRP A 3 30.04 17.26 -21.84
CA TRP A 3 28.59 17.20 -21.91
C TRP A 3 28.13 16.17 -20.88
N GLY A 4 27.71 16.65 -19.71
CA GLY A 4 27.02 15.79 -18.74
C GLY A 4 25.72 15.32 -19.37
N SER A 5 25.62 14.03 -19.67
CA SER A 5 24.36 13.42 -20.06
C SER A 5 23.43 13.42 -18.85
N GLU A 6 22.60 14.46 -18.73
CA GLU A 6 21.42 14.37 -17.87
C GLU A 6 20.54 13.24 -18.42
N MET A 7 20.64 12.06 -17.81
CA MET A 7 19.69 10.99 -18.03
C MET A 7 18.33 11.49 -17.56
N ASN A 8 17.54 12.03 -18.48
CA ASN A 8 16.10 12.15 -18.32
C ASN A 8 15.53 10.73 -18.32
N ALA A 9 15.56 10.07 -17.16
CA ALA A 9 14.91 8.80 -16.97
C ALA A 9 13.41 9.07 -16.82
N ALA A 10 12.63 8.70 -17.84
CA ALA A 10 11.18 8.65 -17.69
C ALA A 10 10.83 7.61 -16.62
N SER A 11 10.17 8.04 -15.54
CA SER A 11 9.63 7.15 -14.51
C SER A 11 8.10 7.13 -14.57
N SER A 12 7.49 5.95 -14.43
CA SER A 12 6.05 5.80 -14.24
C SER A 12 5.77 5.34 -12.81
N ILE A 13 4.79 5.97 -12.16
CA ILE A 13 4.29 5.56 -10.85
C ILE A 13 2.92 4.93 -11.06
N TYR A 14 2.81 3.64 -10.75
CA TYR A 14 1.53 2.93 -10.78
C TYR A 14 0.83 3.04 -9.42
N LEU A 15 -0.42 3.48 -9.45
CA LEU A 15 -1.30 3.45 -8.28
C LEU A 15 -2.16 2.19 -8.34
N PHE A 16 -2.06 1.39 -7.29
CA PHE A 16 -2.83 0.17 -7.13
C PHE A 16 -3.96 0.41 -6.14
N LYS A 17 -5.08 -0.30 -6.32
CA LYS A 17 -6.17 -0.35 -5.34
C LYS A 17 -6.38 -1.80 -4.93
N PHE A 18 -6.29 -2.09 -3.64
CA PHE A 18 -6.63 -3.38 -3.05
C PHE A 18 -7.88 -3.24 -2.19
N TRP A 19 -8.67 -4.29 -2.12
CA TRP A 19 -9.84 -4.39 -1.27
C TRP A 19 -9.79 -5.73 -0.53
N GLY A 20 -10.30 -5.77 0.69
CA GLY A 20 -10.33 -7.00 1.46
C GLY A 20 -10.80 -6.76 2.89
N LYS A 21 -10.74 -7.82 3.68
CA LYS A 21 -11.01 -7.77 5.11
C LYS A 21 -9.75 -7.33 5.85
N VAL A 22 -9.89 -6.41 6.81
CA VAL A 22 -8.81 -6.02 7.70
C VAL A 22 -8.59 -7.13 8.72
N VAL A 23 -7.44 -7.80 8.65
CA VAL A 23 -7.12 -8.94 9.52
C VAL A 23 -6.20 -8.57 10.67
N GLU A 24 -5.35 -7.55 10.48
CA GLU A 24 -4.42 -7.07 11.50
C GLU A 24 -4.30 -5.55 11.44
N ILE A 25 -4.13 -4.90 12.59
CA ILE A 25 -3.89 -3.46 12.72
C ILE A 25 -2.75 -3.22 13.71
N ASP A 26 -1.82 -2.37 13.31
CA ASP A 26 -0.78 -1.76 14.14
C ASP A 26 -0.95 -0.23 14.13
N ASN A 27 -0.05 0.53 14.75
CA ASN A 27 -0.09 1.98 14.81
C ASN A 27 0.11 2.64 13.43
N ASP A 28 0.97 2.05 12.60
CA ASP A 28 1.36 2.60 11.29
C ASP A 28 0.91 1.76 10.09
N TYR A 29 0.36 0.56 10.34
CA TYR A 29 0.03 -0.40 9.30
C TYR A 29 -1.27 -1.14 9.59
N PHE A 30 -1.88 -1.66 8.53
CA PHE A 30 -2.89 -2.70 8.63
C PHE A 30 -2.73 -3.71 7.49
N THR A 31 -3.34 -4.87 7.63
CA THR A 31 -3.27 -5.96 6.65
C THR A 31 -4.64 -6.19 6.03
N LEU A 32 -4.70 -6.21 4.70
CA LEU A 32 -5.89 -6.56 3.92
C LEU A 32 -5.77 -7.98 3.39
N ASP A 33 -6.79 -8.79 3.64
CA ASP A 33 -6.94 -10.13 3.09
C ASP A 33 -8.12 -10.15 2.10
N ASP A 34 -7.83 -10.48 0.84
CA ASP A 34 -8.81 -10.62 -0.24
C ASP A 34 -9.24 -12.07 -0.48
N GLY A 35 -8.73 -13.03 0.30
CA GLY A 35 -9.00 -14.46 0.15
C GLY A 35 -8.12 -15.17 -0.88
N SER A 36 -7.16 -14.48 -1.51
CA SER A 36 -6.21 -15.09 -2.47
C SER A 36 -5.12 -15.94 -1.81
N GLY A 37 -4.97 -15.85 -0.48
CA GLY A 37 -3.85 -16.45 0.26
C GLY A 37 -2.60 -15.57 0.30
N MET A 38 -2.63 -14.37 -0.31
CA MET A 38 -1.54 -13.39 -0.26
C MET A 38 -2.02 -12.03 0.27
N PRO A 39 -2.11 -11.86 1.60
CA PRO A 39 -2.55 -10.60 2.19
C PRO A 39 -1.56 -9.46 1.92
N ILE A 40 -2.07 -8.24 1.81
CA ILE A 40 -1.28 -7.03 1.54
C ILE A 40 -1.15 -6.20 2.80
N LYS A 41 0.09 -5.80 3.11
CA LYS A 41 0.36 -4.85 4.20
C LYS A 41 0.27 -3.42 3.68
N VAL A 42 -0.55 -2.60 4.33
CA VAL A 42 -0.79 -1.20 3.96
C VAL A 42 -0.16 -0.29 5.01
N ARG A 43 0.74 0.62 4.60
CA ARG A 43 1.34 1.62 5.49
C ARG A 43 0.50 2.89 5.51
N ALA A 44 -0.21 3.13 6.61
CA ALA A 44 -1.10 4.27 6.76
C ALA A 44 -1.11 4.81 8.20
N PRO A 45 -0.13 5.66 8.56
CA PRO A 45 -0.10 6.30 9.88
C PRO A 45 -1.38 7.09 10.16
N GLY A 46 -1.92 6.97 11.37
CA GLY A 46 -3.12 7.69 11.79
C GLY A 46 -4.46 7.10 11.32
N TYR A 47 -4.47 5.91 10.70
CA TYR A 47 -5.70 5.25 10.24
C TYR A 47 -6.41 4.39 11.28
N LYS A 48 -5.77 4.10 12.42
CA LYS A 48 -6.30 3.21 13.47
C LYS A 48 -7.65 3.66 14.05
N SER A 49 -7.99 4.95 13.96
CA SER A 49 -9.30 5.46 14.39
C SER A 49 -10.42 5.29 13.35
N LYS A 50 -10.08 4.90 12.11
CA LYS A 50 -11.01 4.84 10.97
C LYS A 50 -11.40 3.42 10.55
N ILE A 51 -10.59 2.44 10.91
CA ILE A 51 -10.80 1.01 10.59
C ILE A 51 -10.50 0.15 11.81
N ALA A 52 -11.14 -1.01 11.89
CA ALA A 52 -10.98 -2.01 12.92
C ALA A 52 -10.77 -3.40 12.29
N THR A 53 -10.13 -4.31 13.03
CA THR A 53 -10.04 -5.72 12.62
C THR A 53 -11.43 -6.28 12.41
N GLY A 54 -11.63 -6.95 11.28
CA GLY A 54 -12.92 -7.48 10.85
C GLY A 54 -13.65 -6.63 9.81
N ASP A 55 -13.33 -5.33 9.70
CA ASP A 55 -13.93 -4.43 8.71
C ASP A 55 -13.53 -4.83 7.28
N PHE A 56 -14.39 -4.51 6.32
CA PHE A 56 -14.00 -4.49 4.91
C PHE A 56 -13.49 -3.09 4.55
N ALA A 57 -12.33 -3.03 3.89
CA ALA A 57 -11.74 -1.78 3.48
C ALA A 57 -11.06 -1.90 2.11
N ALA A 58 -10.91 -0.76 1.44
CA ALA A 58 -10.06 -0.62 0.27
C ALA A 58 -8.97 0.42 0.53
N ALA A 59 -7.77 0.15 0.04
CA ALA A 59 -6.62 1.05 0.11
C ALA A 59 -6.08 1.31 -1.31
N ARG A 60 -5.76 2.57 -1.60
CA ARG A 60 -5.12 2.99 -2.86
C ARG A 60 -3.79 3.67 -2.57
N GLY A 61 -2.75 3.27 -3.29
CA GLY A 61 -1.38 3.77 -3.09
C GLY A 61 -0.38 3.15 -4.04
N ILE A 62 0.90 3.44 -3.82
CA ILE A 62 2.00 2.87 -4.60
C ILE A 62 2.37 1.52 -4.02
N LEU A 63 2.57 0.54 -4.89
CA LEU A 63 3.08 -0.75 -4.47
C LEU A 63 4.61 -0.70 -4.38
N THR A 64 5.15 -1.06 -3.22
CA THR A 64 6.57 -1.25 -3.02
C THR A 64 6.81 -2.69 -2.60
N ILE A 65 7.65 -3.39 -3.34
CA ILE A 65 8.05 -4.75 -3.01
C ILE A 65 9.25 -4.65 -2.07
N ALA A 66 9.09 -5.09 -0.82
CA ALA A 66 10.15 -5.10 0.18
C ALA A 66 10.66 -6.54 0.38
N GLY A 67 11.71 -6.91 -0.37
CA GLY A 67 12.32 -8.24 -0.29
C GLY A 67 11.51 -9.35 -0.99
N LEU A 68 11.74 -10.61 -0.59
CA LEU A 68 11.27 -11.79 -1.33
C LEU A 68 9.77 -12.07 -1.23
N GLU A 69 9.05 -11.54 -0.24
CA GLU A 69 7.67 -12.01 0.05
C GLU A 69 6.69 -10.95 0.57
N ARG A 70 7.08 -9.67 0.61
CA ARG A 70 6.25 -8.62 1.23
C ARG A 70 5.91 -7.51 0.25
N THR A 71 4.69 -7.58 -0.25
CA THR A 71 4.05 -6.50 -0.98
C THR A 71 3.50 -5.48 0.02
N ILE A 72 4.08 -4.29 0.01
CA ILE A 72 3.66 -3.19 0.87
C ILE A 72 3.03 -2.10 0.01
N MET A 73 1.81 -1.70 0.33
CA MET A 73 1.27 -0.46 -0.19
C MET A 73 1.89 0.71 0.60
N SER A 74 2.75 1.47 -0.07
CA SER A 74 3.35 2.70 0.40
C SER A 74 2.64 3.91 -0.21
N GLN A 75 2.83 5.10 0.37
CA GLN A 75 2.20 6.35 -0.11
C GLN A 75 0.70 6.20 -0.36
N VAL A 76 -0.03 5.77 0.67
CA VAL A 76 -1.48 5.57 0.61
C VAL A 76 -2.17 6.92 0.43
N ASP A 77 -2.88 7.05 -0.68
CA ASP A 77 -3.63 8.25 -1.06
C ASP A 77 -5.04 8.24 -0.46
N SER A 78 -5.68 7.07 -0.42
CA SER A 78 -7.01 6.94 0.17
C SER A 78 -7.30 5.57 0.75
N ILE A 79 -8.12 5.56 1.79
CA ILE A 79 -8.71 4.35 2.36
C ILE A 79 -10.21 4.57 2.53
N THR A 80 -10.97 3.57 2.14
CA THR A 80 -12.44 3.56 2.23
C THR A 80 -12.87 2.35 3.04
N LYS A 81 -13.65 2.58 4.11
CA LYS A 81 -14.31 1.53 4.88
C LYS A 81 -15.68 1.23 4.28
N TYR A 82 -16.08 -0.04 4.30
CA TYR A 82 -17.40 -0.54 3.87
C TYR A 82 -18.17 -1.15 5.04
#